data_AF-A0A353WSQ3-F1
#
_entry.id   AF-A0A353WSQ3-F1
#
_cell.length_a   1.000
_cell.length_b   1.000
_cell.length_c   1.000
_cell.angle_alpha   90.00
_cell.angle_beta   90.00
_cell.angle_gamma   90.00
#
_symmetry.space_group_name_H-M   'P 1'
#
loop_
_entity.id
_entity.type
_entity.pdbx_description
1 polymer ?
#
loop_
_entity_poly.entity_id
_entity_poly.type
_entity_poly.pdbx_seq_one_letter_code
_entity_poly.pdbx_strand_id
1 'polypeptide(L)'
;LMIPTVPYKEAYFLDEAKIFRKQLKLPLIYVGGLISKHKMEEVLDAGFEGLQVARALVHDTEFVNKLRTGEIECSGCKHSNYCIGRMYTLEMRCHHCVENLPKSLREEIDKAERDV
;
A
#
# COMPACT_ATOMS: atom_id res chain seq x y z
N LEU A 1 -2.53 23.49 -2.64
CA LEU A 1 -1.81 22.68 -1.62
C LEU A 1 -0.31 22.77 -1.90
N MET A 2 0.54 22.69 -0.87
CA MET A 2 2.01 22.68 -1.02
C MET A 2 2.53 21.38 -1.68
N ILE A 3 1.75 20.30 -1.62
CA ILE A 3 2.03 19.02 -2.27
C ILE A 3 0.93 18.77 -3.31
N PRO A 4 1.26 18.54 -4.59
CA PRO A 4 0.27 18.24 -5.61
C PRO A 4 -0.42 16.89 -5.31
N THR A 5 -1.74 16.87 -5.44
CA THR A 5 -2.50 15.62 -5.34
C THR A 5 -2.35 14.87 -6.66
N VAL A 6 -1.69 13.72 -6.62
CA VAL A 6 -1.66 12.76 -7.74
C VAL A 6 -2.66 11.64 -7.45
N PRO A 7 -3.49 11.23 -8.43
CA PRO A 7 -4.37 10.07 -8.24
C PRO A 7 -3.57 8.84 -7.85
N TYR A 8 -4.12 8.05 -6.95
CA TYR A 8 -3.50 6.79 -6.59
C TYR A 8 -3.51 5.83 -7.78
N LYS A 9 -2.39 5.14 -8.00
CA LYS A 9 -2.26 4.00 -8.91
C LYS A 9 -1.40 2.97 -8.22
N GLU A 10 -1.89 1.74 -8.13
CA GLU A 10 -1.08 0.64 -7.60
C GLU A 10 0.18 0.44 -8.45
N ALA A 11 1.33 0.29 -7.80
CA ALA A 11 2.63 0.21 -8.44
C ALA A 11 2.94 1.40 -9.37
N TYR A 12 2.62 2.62 -8.91
CA TYR A 12 2.77 3.88 -9.68
C TYR A 12 4.10 3.99 -10.44
N PHE A 13 5.23 3.63 -9.80
CA PHE A 13 6.58 3.72 -10.38
C PHE A 13 7.10 2.41 -11.00
N LEU A 14 6.23 1.44 -11.31
CA LEU A 14 6.69 0.14 -11.83
C LEU A 14 7.39 0.26 -13.18
N ASP A 15 6.92 1.14 -14.06
CA ASP A 15 7.50 1.32 -15.40
C ASP A 15 8.92 1.91 -15.30
N GLU A 16 9.14 2.89 -14.43
CA GLU A 16 10.47 3.43 -14.13
C GLU A 16 11.34 2.39 -13.42
N ALA A 17 10.80 1.62 -12.48
CA ALA A 17 11.55 0.60 -11.76
C ALA A 17 12.06 -0.51 -12.70
N LYS A 18 11.30 -0.88 -13.74
CA LYS A 18 11.73 -1.83 -14.79
C LYS A 18 12.98 -1.33 -15.52
N ILE A 19 13.17 -0.01 -15.67
CA ILE A 19 14.39 0.57 -16.26
C ILE A 19 15.60 0.25 -15.37
N PHE A 20 15.50 0.47 -14.06
CA PHE A 20 16.56 0.14 -13.10
C PHE A 20 16.85 -1.36 -13.10
N ARG A 21 15.80 -2.18 -13.08
CA ARG A 21 15.94 -3.63 -13.11
C ARG A 21 16.72 -4.13 -14.32
N LYS A 22 16.52 -3.52 -15.50
CA LYS A 22 17.25 -3.85 -16.73
C LYS A 22 18.74 -3.52 -16.66
N GLN A 23 19.13 -2.47 -15.93
CA GLN A 23 20.52 -1.99 -15.88
C GLN A 23 21.34 -2.62 -14.75
N LEU A 24 20.69 -2.90 -13.61
CA LEU A 24 21.35 -3.40 -12.41
C LEU A 24 21.40 -4.94 -12.42
N LYS A 25 22.49 -5.52 -11.94
CA LYS A 25 22.71 -6.99 -11.85
C LYS A 25 22.90 -7.45 -10.40
N LEU A 26 22.09 -6.91 -9.50
CA LEU A 26 22.02 -7.28 -8.09
C LEU A 26 20.55 -7.52 -7.68
N PRO A 27 20.27 -8.17 -6.54
CA PRO A 27 18.91 -8.30 -6.05
C PRO A 27 18.26 -6.93 -5.77
N LEU A 28 17.02 -6.74 -6.20
CA LEU A 28 16.19 -5.55 -6.00
C LEU A 28 14.85 -5.95 -5.36
N ILE A 29 14.44 -5.17 -4.36
CA ILE A 29 13.11 -5.26 -3.75
C ILE A 29 12.28 -4.09 -4.28
N TYR A 30 11.09 -4.37 -4.80
CA TYR A 30 10.18 -3.31 -5.26
C TYR A 30 9.35 -2.73 -4.12
N VAL A 31 9.23 -1.40 -4.08
CA VAL A 31 8.38 -0.66 -3.14
C VAL A 31 7.41 0.20 -3.96
N GLY A 32 6.10 0.02 -3.77
CA GLY A 32 5.15 0.79 -4.58
C GLY A 32 3.66 0.50 -4.33
N GLY A 33 3.23 0.51 -3.07
CA GLY A 33 1.80 0.44 -2.75
C GLY A 33 1.12 -0.88 -3.14
N LEU A 34 1.86 -1.99 -3.13
CA LEU A 34 1.31 -3.30 -3.49
C LEU A 34 0.26 -3.75 -2.48
N ILE A 35 -0.96 -3.96 -2.96
CA ILE A 35 -2.11 -4.40 -2.18
C ILE A 35 -2.87 -5.57 -2.84
N SER A 36 -2.61 -5.88 -4.12
CA SER A 36 -3.26 -6.96 -4.85
C SER A 36 -2.28 -8.06 -5.28
N LYS A 37 -2.75 -9.31 -5.27
CA LYS A 37 -1.98 -10.47 -5.72
C LYS A 37 -1.52 -10.32 -7.16
N HIS A 38 -2.45 -9.94 -8.04
CA HIS A 38 -2.16 -9.74 -9.46
C HIS A 38 -1.01 -8.74 -9.69
N LYS A 39 -1.01 -7.61 -8.97
CA LYS A 39 0.08 -6.63 -9.13
C LYS A 39 1.38 -7.12 -8.52
N MET A 40 1.33 -7.84 -7.41
CA MET A 40 2.51 -8.49 -6.82
C MET A 40 3.16 -9.48 -7.79
N GLU A 41 2.35 -10.31 -8.46
CA GLU A 41 2.82 -11.25 -9.49
C GLU A 41 3.44 -10.50 -10.68
N GLU A 42 2.82 -9.43 -11.18
CA GLU A 42 3.41 -8.61 -12.26
C GLU A 42 4.80 -8.07 -11.89
N VAL A 43 5.00 -7.65 -10.65
CA VAL A 43 6.29 -7.14 -10.18
C VAL A 43 7.34 -8.26 -10.08
N LEU A 44 6.96 -9.43 -9.58
CA LEU A 44 7.87 -10.57 -9.52
C LEU A 44 8.26 -11.04 -10.94
N ASP A 45 7.29 -11.12 -11.85
CA ASP A 45 7.50 -11.47 -13.27
C ASP A 45 8.37 -10.44 -14.00
N ALA A 46 8.38 -9.18 -13.55
CA ALA A 46 9.29 -8.16 -14.03
C ALA A 46 10.76 -8.35 -13.57
N GLY A 47 11.05 -9.37 -12.76
CA GLY A 47 12.39 -9.78 -12.36
C GLY A 47 12.85 -9.22 -11.01
N PHE A 48 11.95 -8.68 -10.18
CA PHE A 48 12.30 -8.27 -8.81
C PHE A 48 12.32 -9.48 -7.89
N GLU A 49 13.33 -9.55 -7.02
CA GLU A 49 13.55 -10.67 -6.11
C GLU A 49 12.64 -10.64 -4.88
N GLY A 50 12.05 -9.48 -4.58
CA GLY A 50 11.15 -9.33 -3.46
C GLY A 50 10.26 -8.11 -3.54
N LEU A 51 9.27 -8.09 -2.65
CA LEU A 51 8.24 -7.06 -2.57
C LEU A 51 8.28 -6.45 -1.17
N GLN A 52 8.28 -5.12 -1.09
CA GLN A 52 8.04 -4.42 0.16
C GLN A 52 6.56 -4.08 0.26
N VAL A 53 5.91 -4.62 1.28
CA VAL A 53 4.50 -4.37 1.59
C VAL A 53 4.43 -3.66 2.93
N ALA A 54 3.67 -2.57 3.01
CA ALA A 54 3.53 -1.79 4.25
C ALA A 54 2.06 -1.68 4.67
N ARG A 55 1.28 -0.84 3.98
CA ARG A 55 -0.08 -0.49 4.43
C ARG A 55 -1.06 -1.66 4.43
N ALA A 56 -0.90 -2.61 3.49
CA ALA A 56 -1.72 -3.82 3.48
C ALA A 56 -1.51 -4.66 4.76
N LEU A 57 -0.27 -4.75 5.27
CA LEU A 57 0.05 -5.44 6.52
C LEU A 57 -0.45 -4.68 7.76
N VAL A 58 -0.45 -3.34 7.70
CA VAL A 58 -1.02 -2.50 8.77
C VAL A 58 -2.55 -2.61 8.82
N HIS A 59 -3.20 -2.85 7.67
CA HIS A 59 -4.63 -3.09 7.57
C HIS A 59 -5.01 -4.50 8.03
N ASP A 60 -4.26 -5.52 7.62
CA ASP A 60 -4.49 -6.93 7.98
C ASP A 60 -3.16 -7.67 8.11
N THR A 61 -2.84 -8.12 9.33
CA THR A 61 -1.60 -8.84 9.61
C THR A 61 -1.55 -10.22 8.96
N GLU A 62 -2.70 -10.82 8.63
CA GLU A 62 -2.80 -12.10 7.95
C GLU A 62 -2.79 -11.96 6.41
N PHE A 63 -2.65 -10.76 5.88
CA PHE A 63 -2.78 -10.46 4.45
C PHE A 63 -2.00 -11.44 3.54
N VAL A 64 -0.72 -11.71 3.83
CA VAL A 64 0.11 -12.64 3.03
C VAL A 64 -0.41 -14.07 3.12
N ASN A 65 -0.84 -14.51 4.30
CA ASN A 65 -1.40 -15.85 4.50
C ASN A 65 -2.71 -16.01 3.73
N LYS A 66 -3.58 -14.99 3.75
CA LYS A 66 -4.84 -14.97 3.02
C LYS A 66 -4.66 -14.93 1.51
N LEU A 67 -3.65 -14.21 1.01
CA LEU A 67 -3.26 -14.26 -0.41
C LEU A 67 -2.81 -15.67 -0.81
N ARG A 68 -2.03 -16.33 0.06
CA ARG A 68 -1.51 -17.69 -0.17
C ARG A 68 -2.63 -18.74 -0.23
N THR A 69 -3.64 -18.62 0.63
CA THR A 69 -4.79 -19.54 0.65
C THR A 69 -5.85 -19.20 -0.41
N GLY A 70 -5.77 -18.01 -1.02
CA GLY A 70 -6.79 -17.51 -1.94
C GLY A 70 -8.05 -17.02 -1.23
N GLU A 71 -8.00 -16.77 0.09
CA GLU A 71 -9.12 -16.18 0.85
C GLU A 71 -9.43 -14.76 0.36
N ILE A 72 -8.38 -14.00 0.01
CA ILE A 72 -8.48 -12.67 -0.58
C ILE A 72 -7.52 -12.56 -1.75
N GLU A 73 -7.82 -11.66 -2.68
CA GLU A 73 -6.92 -11.30 -3.79
C GLU A 73 -6.38 -9.87 -3.66
N CYS A 74 -7.00 -9.05 -2.80
CA CYS A 74 -6.65 -7.66 -2.61
C CYS A 74 -6.91 -7.21 -1.17
N SER A 75 -6.04 -6.35 -0.63
CA SER A 75 -6.22 -5.74 0.69
C SER A 75 -7.36 -4.72 0.68
N GLY A 76 -8.05 -4.56 1.81
CA GLY A 76 -9.07 -3.52 2.00
C GLY A 76 -8.52 -2.10 2.20
N CYS A 77 -7.19 -1.91 2.20
CA CYS A 77 -6.60 -0.59 2.41
C CYS A 77 -6.89 0.37 1.24
N LYS A 78 -7.58 1.49 1.53
CA LYS A 78 -7.93 2.53 0.56
C LYS A 78 -7.07 3.80 0.64
N HIS A 79 -5.84 3.66 1.13
CA HIS A 79 -4.82 4.73 1.05
C HIS A 79 -5.17 6.08 1.72
N SER A 80 -6.06 6.10 2.72
CA SER A 80 -6.42 7.31 3.50
C SER A 80 -5.27 8.02 4.21
N ASN A 81 -4.08 7.39 4.29
CA ASN A 81 -2.91 7.88 5.01
C ASN A 81 -3.11 8.08 6.52
N TYR A 82 -4.21 7.59 7.10
CA TYR A 82 -4.44 7.67 8.55
C TYR A 82 -3.25 7.11 9.36
N CYS A 83 -2.70 5.97 8.92
CA CYS A 83 -1.52 5.37 9.52
C CYS A 83 -0.27 6.28 9.44
N ILE A 84 -0.08 7.00 8.34
CA ILE A 84 1.02 7.96 8.18
C ILE A 84 0.83 9.17 9.10
N GLY A 85 -0.39 9.70 9.21
CA GLY A 85 -0.71 10.82 10.11
C GLY A 85 -0.39 10.53 11.58
N ARG A 86 -0.33 9.24 11.96
CA ARG A 86 0.05 8.78 13.31
C ARG A 86 1.56 8.58 13.50
N MET A 87 2.34 8.44 12.42
CA MET A 87 3.70 7.89 12.45
C MET A 87 4.65 8.53 13.48
N TYR A 88 4.52 9.83 13.74
CA TYR A 88 5.39 10.57 14.65
C TYR A 88 4.70 11.05 15.94
N THR A 89 3.44 10.68 16.15
CA THR A 89 2.62 11.20 17.25
C THR A 89 2.01 10.10 18.11
N LEU A 90 1.65 8.97 17.51
CA LEU A 90 0.96 7.86 18.15
C LEU A 90 1.52 6.53 17.63
N GLU A 91 1.09 5.42 18.23
CA GLU A 91 1.40 4.11 17.69
C GLU A 91 0.76 3.92 16.30
N MET A 92 1.48 3.23 15.41
CA MET A 92 1.03 2.94 14.05
C MET A 92 -0.21 2.06 14.05
N ARG A 93 -1.31 2.51 13.44
CA ARG A 93 -2.54 1.72 13.23
C ARG A 93 -3.27 2.08 11.94
N CYS A 94 -4.01 1.12 11.39
CA CYS A 94 -5.07 1.39 10.43
C CYS A 94 -6.32 1.95 11.15
N HIS A 95 -7.10 2.82 10.50
CA HIS A 95 -8.35 3.33 11.06
C HIS A 95 -9.41 2.24 11.27
N HIS A 96 -9.39 1.16 10.46
CA HIS A 96 -10.24 -0.02 10.67
C HIS A 96 -9.98 -0.72 12.00
N CYS A 97 -8.82 -0.50 12.62
CA CYS A 97 -8.40 -1.10 13.88
C CYS A 97 -8.48 -0.12 15.06
N VAL A 98 -9.24 0.97 14.91
CA VAL A 98 -9.41 2.01 15.93
C VAL A 98 -10.89 2.20 16.22
N GLU A 99 -11.26 2.00 17.48
CA GLU A 99 -12.61 2.26 17.95
C GLU A 99 -12.80 3.75 18.24
N ASN A 100 -14.06 4.23 18.15
CA ASN A 100 -14.46 5.57 18.57
C ASN A 100 -13.71 6.75 17.91
N LEU A 101 -13.37 6.63 16.62
CA LEU A 101 -12.78 7.72 15.84
C LEU A 101 -13.67 8.99 15.89
N PRO A 102 -13.10 10.17 16.24
CA PRO A 102 -13.80 11.45 16.17
C PRO A 102 -14.46 11.68 14.80
N LYS A 103 -15.61 12.34 14.79
CA LYS A 103 -16.39 12.59 13.57
C LYS A 103 -15.56 13.31 12.49
N SER A 104 -14.78 14.32 12.88
CA SER A 104 -13.91 15.07 11.96
C SER A 104 -12.90 14.18 11.23
N LEU A 105 -12.26 13.24 11.95
CA LEU A 105 -11.30 12.32 11.35
C LEU A 105 -11.98 11.31 10.42
N ARG A 106 -13.18 10.83 10.76
CA ARG A 106 -13.96 9.97 9.86
C ARG A 106 -14.28 10.67 8.55
N GLU A 107 -14.71 11.92 8.60
CA GLU A 107 -15.01 12.72 7.40
C GLU A 107 -13.76 12.96 6.53
N GLU A 108 -12.59 13.17 7.15
CA GLU A 108 -11.31 13.29 6.43
C GLU A 108 -10.89 11.97 5.77
N ILE A 109 -11.03 10.85 6.46
CA ILE A 109 -10.77 9.51 5.91
C ILE A 109 -11.71 9.25 4.73
N ASP A 110 -13.02 9.44 4.91
CA ASP A 110 -14.02 9.24 3.85
C ASP A 110 -13.76 10.14 2.63
N LYS A 111 -13.23 11.35 2.85
CA LYS A 111 -12.78 12.21 1.76
C LYS A 111 -11.55 11.65 1.06
N ALA A 112 -10.55 11.20 1.79
CA ALA A 112 -9.32 10.66 1.21
C ALA A 112 -9.56 9.36 0.42
N GLU A 113 -10.48 8.51 0.87
CA GLU A 113 -10.77 7.21 0.25
C GLU A 113 -11.74 7.30 -0.93
N ARG A 114 -12.39 8.44 -1.17
CA ARG A 114 -13.28 8.65 -2.31
C ARG A 114 -12.54 8.75 -3.65
N ASP A 115 -11.28 9.18 -3.60
CA ASP A 115 -10.47 9.51 -4.78
C ASP A 115 -9.39 8.43 -5.09
N VAL A 116 -9.54 7.23 -4.52
CA VAL A 116 -8.59 6.09 -4.58
C VAL A 116 -9.19 4.91 -5.33
#